data_AF-A0AAV0CQF3-F1
#
_entry.id   AF-A0AAV0CQF3-F1
#
_cell.length_a   1.000
_cell.length_b   1.000
_cell.length_c   1.000
_cell.angle_alpha   90.00
_cell.angle_beta   90.00
_cell.angle_gamma   90.00
#
_symmetry.space_group_name_H-M   'P 1'
#
loop_
_entity.id
_entity.type
_entity.pdbx_description
1 polymer ?
#
loop_
_entity_poly.entity_id
_entity_poly.type
_entity_poly.pdbx_seq_one_letter_code
_entity_poly.pdbx_strand_id
1 'polypeptide(L)'
;MVSGPRSFKFQNMWLSHSSFLNTVSKSWNEVFSGGGMKGLVLKLQKLKKDLRKWNTNVFGNIFDDVKLCEDEVSKAEQEFQNDSLEVNRENWFHKKALLLSKYRLERMFWKQKPHIKWLKEGDCSSHYFHSLVKIRRKKQMIHTIKDSDGRDCSTASEIGEAAVSFFL
;
A
#
# COMPACT_ATOMS: atom_id res chain seq x y z
N MET A 1 -0.54 20.77 -0.31
CA MET A 1 -0.78 19.35 0.01
C MET A 1 -0.12 19.05 1.36
N VAL A 2 -0.89 18.85 2.43
CA VAL A 2 -0.32 18.57 3.76
C VAL A 2 0.24 17.14 3.76
N SER A 3 1.57 17.01 3.67
CA SER A 3 2.25 15.71 3.74
C SER A 3 2.30 15.24 5.19
N GLY A 4 1.22 14.59 5.65
CA GLY A 4 1.23 13.87 6.91
C GLY A 4 2.19 12.66 6.89
N PRO A 5 2.62 12.16 8.06
CA PRO A 5 3.52 11.01 8.14
C PRO A 5 2.95 9.79 7.41
N ARG A 6 3.79 9.08 6.63
CA ARG A 6 3.36 7.92 5.83
C ARG A 6 2.60 6.91 6.70
N SER A 7 1.34 6.66 6.33
CA SER A 7 0.52 5.66 7.00
C SER A 7 1.14 4.27 6.85
N PHE A 8 1.04 3.46 7.90
CA PHE A 8 1.47 2.07 7.82
C PHE A 8 0.47 1.29 6.97
N LYS A 9 0.99 0.56 5.99
CA LYS A 9 0.21 -0.33 5.15
C LYS A 9 0.85 -1.70 5.24
N PHE A 10 0.06 -2.68 5.63
CA PHE A 10 0.44 -4.08 5.57
C PHE A 10 0.79 -4.44 4.13
N GLN A 11 1.82 -5.26 3.90
CA GLN A 11 2.18 -5.70 2.56
C GLN A 11 1.98 -7.21 2.43
N ASN A 12 1.18 -7.66 1.46
CA ASN A 12 0.81 -9.07 1.31
C ASN A 12 2.01 -9.98 1.07
N MET A 13 3.06 -9.44 0.44
CA MET A 13 4.34 -10.13 0.24
C MET A 13 4.98 -10.61 1.56
N TRP A 14 4.67 -9.96 2.69
CA TRP A 14 5.20 -10.36 4.00
C TRP A 14 4.78 -11.78 4.37
N LEU A 15 3.59 -12.20 3.96
CA LEU A 15 3.08 -13.56 4.22
C LEU A 15 3.88 -14.64 3.48
N SER A 16 4.64 -14.28 2.45
CA SER A 16 5.48 -15.22 1.71
C SER A 16 6.79 -15.54 2.42
N HIS A 17 7.18 -14.76 3.44
CA HIS A 17 8.42 -14.98 4.17
C HIS A 17 8.18 -15.82 5.43
N SER A 18 8.94 -16.91 5.60
CA SER A 18 8.80 -17.86 6.72
C SER A 18 8.93 -17.22 8.10
N SER A 19 9.80 -16.21 8.24
CA SER A 19 10.02 -15.52 9.52
C SER A 19 8.90 -14.54 9.92
N PHE A 20 7.93 -14.24 9.04
CA PHE A 20 6.88 -13.26 9.33
C PHE A 20 6.07 -13.62 10.58
N LEU A 21 5.53 -14.84 10.62
CA LEU A 21 4.70 -15.30 11.75
C LEU A 21 5.50 -15.34 13.06
N ASN A 22 6.79 -15.69 12.98
CA ASN A 22 7.67 -15.70 14.14
C ASN A 22 7.88 -14.27 14.68
N THR A 23 8.15 -13.29 13.81
CA THR A 23 8.28 -11.88 14.20
C THR A 23 6.99 -11.35 14.84
N VAL A 24 5.83 -11.68 14.26
CA VAL A 24 4.53 -11.29 14.83
C VAL A 24 4.32 -11.93 16.20
N SER A 25 4.54 -13.24 16.32
CA SER A 25 4.37 -13.98 17.57
C SER A 25 5.27 -13.43 18.68
N LYS A 26 6.56 -13.18 18.37
CA LYS A 26 7.51 -12.57 19.30
C LYS A 26 7.03 -11.20 19.81
N SER A 27 6.61 -10.32 18.91
CA SER A 27 6.10 -8.98 19.27
C SER A 27 4.76 -9.06 20.04
N TRP A 28 3.93 -10.04 19.75
CA TRP A 28 2.60 -10.18 20.36
C TRP A 28 2.61 -10.72 21.78
N ASN A 29 3.55 -11.63 22.06
CA ASN A 29 3.70 -12.31 23.34
C ASN A 29 4.51 -11.51 24.37
N GLU A 30 5.05 -10.35 24.01
CA GLU A 30 5.67 -9.46 24.98
C GLU A 30 4.65 -8.97 26.01
N VAL A 31 5.09 -8.96 27.27
CA VAL A 31 4.27 -8.55 28.41
C VAL A 31 3.85 -7.10 28.23
N PHE A 32 2.53 -6.86 28.28
CA PHE A 32 1.98 -5.52 28.12
C PHE A 32 1.22 -5.10 29.38
N SER A 33 1.66 -4.00 29.99
CA SER A 33 1.04 -3.42 31.18
C SER A 33 -0.10 -2.49 30.75
N GLY A 34 -1.31 -3.01 30.65
CA GLY A 34 -2.50 -2.22 30.34
C GLY A 34 -3.69 -3.07 29.96
N GLY A 35 -4.76 -3.02 30.75
CA GLY A 35 -6.00 -3.74 30.48
C GLY A 35 -6.84 -3.07 29.37
N GLY A 36 -7.70 -3.87 28.74
CA GLY A 36 -8.72 -3.41 27.80
C GLY A 36 -8.17 -2.84 26.47
N MET A 37 -8.95 -1.94 25.85
CA MET A 37 -8.65 -1.38 24.53
C MET A 37 -7.32 -0.61 24.46
N LYS A 38 -6.89 0.01 25.57
CA LYS A 38 -5.60 0.72 25.64
C LYS A 38 -4.42 -0.24 25.45
N GLY A 39 -4.47 -1.42 26.08
CA GLY A 39 -3.46 -2.46 25.90
C GLY A 39 -3.38 -2.96 24.46
N LEU A 40 -4.54 -3.18 23.82
CA LEU A 40 -4.61 -3.59 22.42
C LEU A 40 -3.98 -2.56 21.48
N VAL A 41 -4.31 -1.27 21.65
CA VAL A 41 -3.75 -0.19 20.82
C VAL A 41 -2.23 -0.14 20.95
N LEU A 42 -1.70 -0.27 22.16
CA LEU A 42 -0.26 -0.20 22.38
C LEU A 42 0.47 -1.44 21.84
N LYS A 43 -0.12 -2.64 21.96
CA LYS A 43 0.37 -3.86 21.29
C LYS A 43 0.44 -3.68 19.77
N LEU A 44 -0.62 -3.16 19.15
CA LEU A 44 -0.66 -2.89 17.71
C LEU A 44 0.38 -1.83 17.29
N GLN A 45 0.59 -0.79 18.10
CA GLN A 45 1.61 0.22 17.84
C GLN A 45 3.03 -0.36 17.89
N LYS A 46 3.31 -1.27 18.84
CA LYS A 46 4.59 -1.96 18.93
C LYS A 46 4.80 -2.89 17.74
N LEU A 47 3.83 -3.76 17.45
CA LEU A 47 3.86 -4.64 16.29
C LEU A 47 4.10 -3.87 14.98
N LYS A 48 3.45 -2.72 14.81
CA LYS A 48 3.69 -1.83 13.66
C LYS A 48 5.14 -1.36 13.56
N LYS A 49 5.81 -1.03 14.67
CA LYS A 49 7.22 -0.61 14.68
C LYS A 49 8.13 -1.78 14.33
N ASP A 50 7.86 -2.95 14.90
CA ASP A 50 8.67 -4.15 14.66
C ASP A 50 8.54 -4.63 13.22
N LEU A 51 7.32 -4.66 12.68
CA LEU A 51 7.07 -4.99 11.27
C LEU A 51 7.71 -3.99 10.30
N ARG A 52 7.78 -2.70 10.66
CA ARG A 52 8.50 -1.71 9.85
C ARG A 52 10.00 -2.02 9.79
N LYS A 53 10.62 -2.25 10.95
CA LYS A 53 12.05 -2.62 11.03
C LYS A 53 12.33 -3.91 10.28
N TRP A 54 11.51 -4.93 10.52
CA TRP A 54 11.64 -6.24 9.86
C TRP A 54 11.47 -6.12 8.34
N ASN A 55 10.50 -5.35 7.85
CA ASN A 55 10.33 -5.14 6.41
C ASN A 55 11.59 -4.51 5.78
N THR A 56 12.17 -3.49 6.41
CA THR A 56 13.40 -2.87 5.91
C THR A 56 14.57 -3.86 5.91
N ASN A 57 14.70 -4.69 6.95
CA ASN A 57 15.82 -5.63 7.07
C ASN A 57 15.69 -6.85 6.14
N VAL A 58 14.46 -7.33 5.88
CA VAL A 58 14.23 -8.58 5.12
C VAL A 58 13.95 -8.31 3.65
N PHE A 59 13.15 -7.30 3.33
CA PHE A 59 12.75 -7.00 1.96
C PHE A 59 13.45 -5.78 1.37
N GLY A 60 13.91 -4.85 2.21
CA GLY A 60 14.59 -3.64 1.75
C GLY A 60 13.82 -2.90 0.65
N ASN A 61 14.53 -2.58 -0.44
CA ASN A 61 13.93 -2.08 -1.67
C ASN A 61 13.82 -3.22 -2.70
N ILE A 62 12.60 -3.77 -2.82
CA ILE A 62 12.30 -4.87 -3.75
C ILE A 62 12.62 -4.51 -5.20
N PHE A 63 12.49 -3.23 -5.58
CA PHE A 63 12.76 -2.80 -6.95
C PHE A 63 14.25 -2.82 -7.27
N ASP A 64 15.10 -2.48 -6.30
CA ASP A 64 16.55 -2.54 -6.47
C ASP A 64 17.02 -3.99 -6.48
N ASP A 65 16.43 -4.83 -5.63
CA ASP A 65 16.69 -6.28 -5.62
C ASP A 65 16.35 -6.95 -6.95
N VAL A 66 15.23 -6.58 -7.58
CA VAL A 66 14.82 -7.10 -8.89
C VAL A 66 15.87 -6.72 -9.94
N LYS A 67 16.26 -5.45 -10.01
CA LYS A 67 17.29 -4.96 -10.95
C LYS A 67 18.63 -5.67 -10.75
N LEU A 68 19.07 -5.82 -9.51
CA LEU A 68 20.31 -6.54 -9.21
C LEU A 68 20.24 -8.00 -9.68
N CYS A 69 19.10 -8.67 -9.47
CA CYS A 69 18.92 -10.04 -9.96
C CYS A 69 18.86 -10.10 -11.50
N GLU A 70 18.29 -9.11 -12.18
CA GLU A 70 18.31 -9.01 -13.65
C GLU A 70 19.75 -8.89 -14.17
N ASP A 71 20.56 -8.03 -13.55
CA ASP A 71 21.97 -7.85 -13.89
C ASP A 71 22.78 -9.14 -13.64
N GLU A 72 22.55 -9.83 -12.53
CA GLU A 72 23.20 -11.12 -12.23
C GLU A 72 22.82 -12.21 -13.23
N VAL A 73 21.54 -12.30 -13.63
CA VAL A 73 21.10 -13.25 -14.66
C VAL A 73 21.74 -12.93 -16.00
N SER A 74 21.83 -11.64 -16.37
CA SER A 74 22.47 -11.22 -17.61
C SER A 74 23.96 -11.60 -17.66
N LYS A 75 24.68 -11.41 -16.55
CA LYS A 75 26.09 -11.83 -16.43
C LYS A 75 26.23 -13.36 -16.54
N ALA A 76 25.41 -14.11 -15.81
CA ALA A 76 25.43 -15.57 -15.86
C ALA A 76 25.08 -16.11 -17.26
N GLU A 77 24.21 -15.42 -18.00
CA GLU A 77 23.87 -15.76 -19.38
C GLU A 77 25.05 -15.52 -20.32
N GLN A 78 25.76 -14.39 -20.18
CA GLN A 78 26.97 -14.10 -20.95
C GLN A 78 28.08 -15.11 -20.66
N GLU A 79 28.29 -15.48 -19.40
CA GLU A 79 29.25 -16.51 -19.00
C GLU A 79 28.92 -17.86 -19.64
N PHE A 80 27.65 -18.26 -19.64
CA PHE A 80 27.21 -19.51 -20.28
C PHE A 80 27.35 -19.49 -21.81
N GLN A 81 27.11 -18.33 -22.46
CA GLN A 81 27.33 -18.16 -23.89
C GLN A 81 28.82 -18.24 -24.27
N ASN A 82 29.69 -17.69 -23.43
CA ASN A 82 31.14 -17.73 -23.63
C ASN A 82 31.74 -19.10 -23.31
N ASP A 83 31.19 -19.79 -22.30
CA ASP A 83 31.67 -21.09 -21.83
C ASP A 83 30.49 -22.00 -21.44
N SER A 84 30.13 -22.92 -22.33
CA SER A 84 28.94 -23.77 -22.21
C SER A 84 29.10 -24.97 -21.27
N LEU A 85 29.91 -24.83 -20.22
CA LEU A 85 30.03 -25.83 -19.15
C LEU A 85 28.70 -26.01 -18.41
N GLU A 86 28.42 -27.24 -17.97
CA GLU A 86 27.20 -27.57 -17.22
C GLU A 86 27.10 -26.77 -15.92
N VAL A 87 28.24 -26.45 -15.28
CA VAL A 87 28.28 -25.62 -14.07
C VAL A 87 27.74 -24.20 -14.33
N ASN A 88 28.07 -23.61 -15.48
CA ASN A 88 27.59 -22.28 -15.87
C ASN A 88 26.09 -22.32 -16.20
N ARG A 89 25.63 -23.42 -16.81
CA ARG A 89 24.21 -23.68 -17.06
C ARG A 89 23.41 -23.76 -15.76
N GLU A 90 23.88 -24.54 -14.79
CA GLU A 90 23.26 -24.66 -13.47
C GLU A 90 23.21 -23.32 -12.73
N ASN A 91 24.32 -22.56 -12.76
CA ASN A 91 24.38 -21.23 -12.17
C ASN A 91 23.36 -20.27 -12.81
N TRP A 92 23.27 -20.23 -14.14
CA TRP A 92 22.29 -19.41 -14.85
C TRP A 92 20.84 -19.78 -14.47
N PHE A 93 20.51 -21.08 -14.44
CA PHE A 93 19.18 -21.53 -14.00
C PHE A 93 18.89 -21.14 -12.54
N HIS A 94 19.88 -21.26 -11.66
CA HIS A 94 19.74 -20.86 -10.27
C HIS A 94 19.44 -19.36 -10.13
N LYS A 95 20.22 -18.50 -10.80
CA LYS A 95 20.00 -17.05 -10.82
C LYS A 95 18.64 -16.68 -11.41
N LYS A 96 18.24 -17.35 -12.49
CA LYS A 96 16.92 -17.15 -13.12
C LYS A 96 15.77 -17.53 -12.19
N ALA A 97 15.91 -18.62 -11.43
CA ALA A 97 14.92 -19.01 -10.42
C ALA A 97 14.80 -17.97 -9.29
N LEU A 98 15.93 -17.40 -8.84
CA LEU A 98 15.92 -16.31 -7.86
C LEU A 98 15.21 -15.06 -8.40
N LEU A 99 15.49 -14.67 -9.65
CA LEU A 99 14.82 -13.55 -10.30
C LEU A 99 13.30 -13.74 -10.38
N LEU A 100 12.84 -14.94 -10.77
CA LEU A 100 11.41 -15.27 -10.79
C LEU A 100 10.76 -15.13 -9.40
N SER A 101 11.48 -15.52 -8.34
CA SER A 101 11.03 -15.32 -6.95
C SER A 101 10.90 -13.84 -6.60
N LYS A 102 11.86 -12.99 -7.00
CA LYS A 102 11.80 -11.54 -6.79
C LYS A 102 10.65 -10.88 -7.56
N TYR A 103 10.44 -11.23 -8.82
CA TYR A 103 9.28 -10.75 -9.60
C TYR A 103 7.94 -11.15 -8.97
N ARG A 104 7.86 -12.34 -8.36
CA ARG A 104 6.65 -12.76 -7.65
C ARG A 104 6.35 -11.81 -6.48
N LEU A 105 7.36 -11.40 -5.71
CA LEU A 105 7.19 -10.43 -4.61
C LEU A 105 6.76 -9.06 -5.14
N GLU A 106 7.40 -8.58 -6.19
CA GLU A 106 7.04 -7.31 -6.83
C GLU A 106 5.60 -7.32 -7.35
N ARG A 107 5.19 -8.42 -8.00
CA ARG A 107 3.81 -8.62 -8.45
C ARG A 107 2.83 -8.59 -7.29
N MET A 108 3.14 -9.22 -6.15
CA MET A 108 2.30 -9.18 -4.96
C MET A 108 2.17 -7.76 -4.40
N PHE A 109 3.26 -6.99 -4.41
CA PHE A 109 3.26 -5.59 -4.02
C PHE A 109 2.34 -4.77 -4.91
N TRP A 110 2.49 -4.84 -6.24
CA TRP A 110 1.66 -4.11 -7.19
C TRP A 110 0.19 -4.55 -7.16
N LYS A 111 -0.07 -5.85 -7.00
CA LYS A 111 -1.42 -6.41 -6.86
C LYS A 111 -2.15 -5.88 -5.62
N GLN A 112 -1.44 -5.41 -4.60
CA GLN A 112 -2.03 -4.82 -3.40
C GLN A 112 -2.14 -3.29 -3.44
N LYS A 113 -1.46 -2.64 -4.39
CA LYS A 113 -1.60 -1.19 -4.63
C LYS A 113 -2.85 -0.75 -5.41
N PRO A 114 -3.81 -1.58 -5.88
CA PRO A 114 -4.64 -1.16 -6.97
C PRO A 114 -5.72 -0.15 -6.59
N HIS A 115 -5.55 1.01 -7.22
CA HIS A 115 -6.55 1.68 -8.06
C HIS A 115 -6.97 0.84 -9.30
N ILE A 116 -6.39 -0.36 -9.53
CA ILE A 116 -6.79 -1.32 -10.60
C ILE A 116 -8.22 -1.86 -10.38
N LYS A 117 -8.76 -1.86 -9.16
CA LYS A 117 -10.20 -2.08 -8.97
C LYS A 117 -11.03 -1.00 -9.68
N TRP A 118 -10.59 0.26 -9.63
CA TRP A 118 -11.20 1.32 -10.43
C TRP A 118 -10.95 1.13 -11.93
N LEU A 119 -9.77 0.68 -12.37
CA LEU A 119 -9.53 0.42 -13.80
C LEU A 119 -10.36 -0.76 -14.35
N LYS A 120 -10.63 -1.79 -13.52
CA LYS A 120 -11.37 -3.01 -13.92
C LYS A 120 -12.88 -2.92 -13.68
N GLU A 121 -13.31 -2.14 -12.68
CA GLU A 121 -14.72 -1.97 -12.28
C GLU A 121 -15.24 -0.54 -12.52
N GLY A 122 -14.44 0.36 -13.06
CA GLY A 122 -14.78 1.79 -13.20
C GLY A 122 -15.51 2.17 -14.48
N ASP A 123 -15.49 1.30 -15.50
CA ASP A 123 -16.28 1.48 -16.72
C ASP A 123 -17.57 0.64 -16.72
N CYS A 124 -17.60 -0.46 -15.97
CA CYS A 124 -18.84 -1.16 -15.68
C CYS A 124 -19.51 -0.46 -14.49
N SER A 125 -20.81 -0.21 -14.56
CA SER A 125 -21.68 0.32 -13.50
C SER A 125 -21.68 -0.55 -12.24
N SER A 126 -20.53 -0.68 -11.59
CA SER A 126 -20.29 -1.56 -10.47
C SER A 126 -20.78 -0.91 -9.19
N HIS A 127 -21.18 -1.73 -8.22
CA HIS A 127 -21.52 -1.26 -6.88
C HIS A 127 -20.38 -0.41 -6.26
N TYR A 128 -19.12 -0.71 -6.60
CA TYR A 128 -17.95 0.04 -6.17
C TYR A 128 -17.90 1.46 -6.77
N PHE A 129 -18.16 1.61 -8.07
CA PHE A 129 -18.24 2.92 -8.73
C PHE A 129 -19.30 3.82 -8.09
N HIS A 130 -20.53 3.29 -7.92
CA HIS A 130 -21.60 4.05 -7.28
C HIS A 130 -21.30 4.38 -5.82
N SER A 131 -20.61 3.49 -5.09
CA SER A 131 -20.16 3.76 -3.72
C SER A 131 -19.14 4.90 -3.67
N LEU A 132 -18.18 4.95 -4.59
CA LEU A 132 -17.21 6.04 -4.69
C LEU A 132 -17.85 7.38 -5.08
N VAL A 133 -18.81 7.37 -6.03
CA VAL A 133 -19.57 8.57 -6.40
C VAL A 133 -20.35 9.10 -5.20
N LYS A 134 -21.02 8.24 -4.41
CA LYS A 134 -21.71 8.63 -3.17
C LYS A 134 -20.74 9.28 -2.17
N ILE A 135 -19.56 8.70 -1.97
CA ILE A 135 -18.54 9.26 -1.08
C ILE A 135 -18.06 10.64 -1.58
N ARG A 136 -17.81 10.78 -2.89
CA ARG A 136 -17.42 12.07 -3.48
C ARG A 136 -18.51 13.12 -3.34
N ARG A 137 -19.77 12.78 -3.65
CA ARG A 137 -20.93 13.67 -3.47
C ARG A 137 -21.06 14.13 -2.03
N LYS A 138 -20.95 13.23 -1.05
CA LYS A 138 -20.98 13.60 0.37
C LYS A 138 -19.84 14.54 0.76
N LYS A 139 -18.64 14.34 0.23
CA LYS A 139 -17.48 15.22 0.49
C LYS A 139 -17.59 16.59 -0.18
N GLN A 140 -18.23 16.66 -1.34
CA GLN A 140 -18.43 17.91 -2.08
C GLN A 140 -19.73 18.62 -1.69
N MET A 141 -20.54 18.01 -0.82
CA MET A 141 -21.76 18.64 -0.34
C MET A 141 -21.38 19.81 0.56
N ILE A 142 -21.78 21.00 0.14
CA ILE A 142 -21.62 22.21 0.94
C ILE A 142 -22.71 22.18 2.00
N HIS A 143 -22.29 21.98 3.26
CA HIS A 143 -23.20 21.84 4.39
C HIS A 143 -23.63 23.18 4.98
N THR A 144 -22.76 24.19 4.89
CA THR A 144 -23.01 25.53 5.44
C THR A 144 -22.27 26.56 4.60
N ILE A 145 -22.92 27.67 4.29
CA ILE A 145 -22.30 28.85 3.67
C ILE A 145 -22.58 30.05 4.59
N LYS A 146 -21.65 31.01 4.63
CA LYS A 146 -21.87 32.29 5.31
C LYS A 146 -22.36 33.32 4.32
N ASP A 147 -23.46 33.98 4.67
CA ASP A 147 -24.00 35.11 3.91
C ASP A 147 -23.17 36.39 4.17
N SER A 148 -23.39 37.40 3.34
CA SER A 148 -22.81 38.76 3.41
C SER A 148 -22.99 39.43 4.79
N ASP A 149 -24.09 39.14 5.48
CA ASP A 149 -24.39 39.62 6.84
C ASP A 149 -23.76 38.75 7.95
N GLY A 150 -22.93 37.76 7.60
CA GLY A 150 -22.23 36.89 8.56
C GLY A 150 -23.09 35.80 9.19
N ARG A 151 -24.30 35.56 8.69
CA ARG A 151 -25.20 34.47 9.14
C ARG A 151 -24.82 33.15 8.49
N ASP A 152 -24.86 32.07 9.27
CA ASP A 152 -24.60 30.70 8.81
C ASP A 152 -25.88 30.09 8.19
N CYS A 153 -25.90 29.93 6.87
CA CYS A 153 -26.98 29.28 6.12
C CYS A 153 -26.69 27.78 6.03
N SER A 154 -27.56 26.96 6.59
CA SER A 154 -27.38 25.49 6.66
C SER A 154 -28.41 24.70 5.86
N THR A 155 -29.50 25.36 5.45
CA THR A 155 -30.56 24.73 4.65
C THR A 155 -30.27 24.89 3.15
N ALA A 156 -30.62 23.90 2.33
CA ALA A 156 -30.37 23.95 0.88
C ALA A 156 -31.03 25.16 0.17
N SER A 157 -32.19 25.62 0.64
CA SER A 157 -32.87 26.83 0.12
C SER A 157 -32.07 28.09 0.46
N GLU A 158 -31.68 28.25 1.72
CA GLU A 158 -30.88 29.39 2.21
C GLU A 158 -29.53 29.46 1.51
N ILE A 159 -28.86 28.31 1.32
CA ILE A 159 -27.59 28.21 0.60
C ILE A 159 -27.74 28.63 -0.86
N GLY A 160 -28.86 28.28 -1.50
CA GLY A 160 -29.17 28.69 -2.87
C GLY A 160 -29.43 30.19 -2.99
N GLU A 161 -30.26 30.75 -2.10
CA GLU A 161 -30.57 32.18 -2.06
C GLU A 161 -29.34 33.04 -1.77
N ALA A 162 -28.52 32.65 -0.79
CA ALA A 162 -27.26 33.32 -0.46
C ALA A 162 -26.23 33.26 -1.60
N ALA A 163 -26.22 32.16 -2.37
CA ALA A 163 -25.36 32.08 -3.55
C ALA A 163 -25.85 33.02 -4.67
N VAL A 164 -27.16 33.13 -4.87
CA VAL A 164 -27.76 34.01 -5.87
C VAL A 164 -27.55 35.48 -5.51
N SER A 165 -27.75 35.88 -4.24
CA SER A 165 -27.53 37.24 -3.75
C SER A 165 -26.07 37.69 -3.76
N PHE A 166 -25.13 36.74 -3.76
CA PHE A 166 -23.70 37.04 -3.84
C PHE A 166 -23.22 37.30 -5.28
N PHE A 167 -23.84 36.67 -6.29
CA PHE A 167 -23.41 36.75 -7.69
C PHE A 167 -24.28 37.65 -8.59
N LEU A 168 -25.50 38.00 -8.16
CA LEU A 168 -26.35 39.02 -8.78
C LEU A 168 -26.22 40.35 -8.04
#